data_AF-A0A4Q2KI27-F1
#
_entry.id   AF-A0A4Q2KI27-F1
#
_cell.length_a   1.000
_cell.length_b   1.000
_cell.length_c   1.000
_cell.angle_alpha   90.00
_cell.angle_beta   90.00
_cell.angle_gamma   90.00
#
_symmetry.space_group_name_H-M   'P 1'
#
loop_
_entity.id
_entity.type
_entity.pdbx_description
1 polymer ?
#
loop_
_entity_poly.entity_id
_entity_poly.type
_entity_poly.pdbx_seq_one_letter_code
_entity_poly.pdbx_strand_id
1 'polypeptide(L)'
;MAAKKKASAARAAPQKSKKKKSRAGRIVAVILLTVLLAAVGCGIYYAIETNGFTHFEYVEYNGRRLGTAERGVKLARGKNVFEIKSMKPAAGAGKYTVRIQANSEAKFTFQADGNPQSFAHVGEVTEYFGIEISEDRFEVNIPSDYSVSSVLSEKYGGETVTLPDELPKDTDFWIMSVGLSDGKNILIYFGVSDKPTISINPPHIIF
;
A
#
# COMPACT_ATOMS: atom_id res chain seq x y z
N MET A 1 -3.28 -11.54 -106.79
CA MET A 1 -3.36 -10.49 -105.75
C MET A 1 -4.15 -11.07 -104.59
N ALA A 2 -3.49 -11.58 -103.54
CA ALA A 2 -3.32 -10.93 -102.22
C ALA A 2 -4.66 -10.51 -101.56
N ALA A 3 -5.05 -10.92 -100.35
CA ALA A 3 -4.23 -11.11 -99.14
C ALA A 3 -4.88 -12.09 -98.13
N LYS A 4 -4.03 -12.89 -97.47
CA LYS A 4 -4.31 -13.58 -96.21
C LYS A 4 -4.50 -12.55 -95.10
N LYS A 5 -5.58 -12.61 -94.33
CA LYS A 5 -5.69 -11.92 -93.04
C LYS A 5 -5.68 -12.95 -91.92
N LYS A 6 -4.53 -13.10 -91.26
CA LYS A 6 -4.38 -13.79 -89.98
C LYS A 6 -5.11 -12.97 -88.92
N ALA A 7 -6.07 -13.56 -88.20
CA ALA A 7 -6.60 -13.00 -86.97
C ALA A 7 -5.96 -13.73 -85.78
N SER A 8 -5.33 -12.93 -84.93
CA SER A 8 -4.55 -13.29 -83.75
C SER A 8 -5.45 -13.87 -82.65
N ALA A 9 -5.08 -15.03 -82.10
CA ALA A 9 -5.68 -15.56 -80.89
C ALA A 9 -5.19 -14.75 -79.68
N ALA A 10 -6.04 -13.87 -79.16
CA ALA A 10 -5.78 -13.18 -77.91
C ALA A 10 -5.89 -14.17 -76.72
N ARG A 11 -4.76 -14.41 -76.05
CA ARG A 11 -4.68 -15.20 -74.82
C ARG A 11 -5.36 -14.42 -73.68
N ALA A 12 -6.50 -14.93 -73.19
CA ALA A 12 -7.18 -14.36 -72.04
C ALA A 12 -6.30 -14.49 -70.78
N ALA A 13 -6.08 -13.36 -70.08
CA ALA A 13 -5.41 -13.33 -68.79
C ALA A 13 -6.27 -14.01 -67.69
N PRO A 14 -5.66 -14.65 -66.68
CA PRO A 14 -6.43 -15.31 -65.63
C PRO A 14 -7.18 -14.26 -64.80
N GLN A 15 -8.51 -14.36 -64.78
CA GLN A 15 -9.38 -13.58 -63.91
C GLN A 15 -9.03 -13.91 -62.44
N LYS A 16 -8.40 -12.96 -61.73
CA LYS A 16 -8.23 -13.05 -60.28
C LYS A 16 -9.62 -13.07 -59.63
N SER A 17 -9.96 -14.18 -58.97
CA SER A 17 -11.22 -14.34 -58.26
C SER A 17 -11.33 -13.32 -57.13
N LYS A 18 -12.27 -12.38 -57.26
CA LYS A 18 -12.66 -11.52 -56.14
C LYS A 18 -13.38 -12.40 -55.12
N LYS A 19 -12.69 -12.80 -54.04
CA LYS A 19 -13.30 -13.51 -52.90
C LYS A 19 -14.51 -12.71 -52.41
N LYS A 20 -15.73 -13.19 -52.70
CA LYS A 20 -16.97 -12.67 -52.08
C LYS A 20 -16.86 -12.93 -50.58
N LYS A 21 -16.76 -11.87 -49.76
CA LYS A 21 -16.90 -11.99 -48.30
C LYS A 21 -18.28 -12.60 -48.02
N SER A 22 -18.31 -13.83 -47.51
CA SER A 22 -19.57 -14.51 -47.19
C SER A 22 -20.28 -13.76 -46.05
N ARG A 23 -21.60 -13.61 -46.16
CA ARG A 23 -22.42 -12.97 -45.11
C ARG A 23 -22.21 -13.66 -43.76
N ALA A 24 -22.04 -14.98 -43.77
CA ALA A 24 -21.72 -15.79 -42.58
C ALA A 24 -20.38 -15.37 -41.93
N GLY A 25 -19.31 -15.18 -42.71
CA GLY A 25 -18.01 -14.75 -42.17
C GLY A 25 -18.07 -13.35 -41.55
N ARG A 26 -18.92 -12.47 -42.08
CA ARG A 26 -19.16 -11.14 -41.49
C ARG A 26 -19.89 -11.24 -40.15
N ILE A 27 -20.89 -12.13 -40.03
CA ILE A 27 -21.64 -12.36 -38.79
C ILE A 27 -20.72 -12.92 -37.70
N VAL A 28 -19.91 -13.94 -38.03
CA VAL A 28 -18.94 -14.53 -37.09
C VAL A 28 -17.91 -13.50 -36.62
N ALA A 29 -17.39 -12.66 -37.53
CA ALA A 29 -16.46 -11.60 -37.17
C ALA A 29 -17.08 -10.55 -36.24
N VAL A 30 -18.36 -10.20 -36.45
CA VAL A 30 -19.08 -9.29 -35.56
C VAL A 30 -19.25 -9.92 -34.18
N ILE A 31 -19.71 -11.17 -34.09
CA ILE A 31 -19.89 -11.87 -32.79
C ILE A 31 -18.57 -11.94 -32.02
N LEU A 32 -17.47 -12.33 -32.69
CA LEU A 32 -16.15 -12.38 -32.06
C LEU A 32 -15.70 -11.01 -31.55
N LEU A 33 -15.91 -9.95 -32.33
CA LEU A 33 -15.59 -8.59 -31.90
C LEU A 33 -16.42 -8.18 -30.68
N THR A 34 -17.72 -8.50 -30.66
CA THR A 34 -18.60 -8.17 -29.53
C THR A 34 -18.17 -8.90 -28.26
N VAL A 35 -17.82 -10.18 -28.36
CA VAL A 35 -17.33 -10.96 -27.22
C VAL A 35 -15.99 -10.41 -26.70
N LEU A 36 -15.10 -10.00 -27.59
CA LEU A 36 -13.80 -9.45 -27.21
C LEU A 36 -13.95 -8.09 -26.50
N LEU A 37 -14.84 -7.22 -26.99
CA LEU A 37 -15.17 -5.97 -26.32
C LEU A 37 -15.85 -6.19 -24.96
N ALA A 38 -16.73 -7.19 -24.86
CA ALA A 38 -17.34 -7.56 -23.59
C ALA A 38 -16.30 -8.06 -22.57
N ALA A 39 -15.35 -8.90 -23.00
CA ALA A 39 -14.27 -9.39 -22.13
C ALA A 39 -13.35 -8.25 -21.65
N VAL A 40 -13.00 -7.31 -22.53
CA VAL A 40 -12.24 -6.10 -22.15
C VAL A 40 -13.04 -5.24 -21.18
N GLY A 41 -14.34 -5.03 -21.45
CA GLY A 41 -15.23 -4.28 -20.56
C GLY A 41 -15.33 -4.92 -19.18
N CYS A 42 -15.49 -6.25 -19.10
CA CYS A 42 -15.49 -6.99 -17.84
C CYS A 42 -14.14 -6.90 -17.12
N GLY A 43 -13.02 -6.96 -17.85
CA GLY A 43 -11.68 -6.80 -17.27
C GLY A 43 -11.45 -5.42 -16.68
N ILE A 44 -11.87 -4.36 -17.39
CA ILE A 44 -11.82 -2.97 -16.91
C ILE A 44 -12.74 -2.79 -15.70
N TYR A 45 -13.98 -3.28 -15.78
CA TYR A 45 -14.94 -3.22 -14.66
C TYR A 45 -14.39 -3.92 -13.42
N TYR A 46 -13.87 -5.14 -13.57
CA TYR A 46 -13.27 -5.90 -12.48
C TYR A 46 -12.04 -5.19 -11.89
N ALA A 47 -11.20 -4.60 -12.73
CA ALA A 47 -10.03 -3.83 -12.30
C ALA A 47 -10.40 -2.56 -11.51
N ILE A 48 -11.51 -1.91 -11.87
CA ILE A 48 -12.05 -0.76 -11.14
C ILE A 48 -12.66 -1.22 -9.81
N GLU A 49 -13.48 -2.27 -9.84
CA GLU A 49 -14.19 -2.80 -8.66
C GLU A 49 -13.23 -3.36 -7.60
N THR A 50 -12.08 -3.91 -8.02
CA THR A 50 -11.08 -4.49 -7.11
C THR A 50 -10.08 -3.47 -6.55
N ASN A 51 -10.29 -2.15 -6.75
CA ASN A 51 -9.35 -1.10 -6.36
C ASN A 51 -7.90 -1.29 -6.89
N GLY A 52 -7.70 -2.15 -7.91
CA GLY A 52 -6.37 -2.50 -8.41
C GLY A 52 -5.62 -1.33 -9.07
N PHE A 53 -6.34 -0.25 -9.39
CA PHE A 53 -5.82 0.97 -10.03
C PHE A 53 -6.16 2.24 -9.23
N THR A 54 -6.43 2.15 -7.94
CA THR A 54 -6.72 3.32 -7.09
C THR A 54 -5.67 3.57 -6.02
N HIS A 55 -4.97 2.52 -5.56
CA HIS A 55 -3.95 2.64 -4.52
C HIS A 55 -2.53 2.77 -5.08
N PHE A 56 -1.98 3.99 -5.05
CA PHE A 56 -0.64 4.29 -5.54
C PHE A 56 0.29 4.77 -4.44
N GLU A 57 -0.24 5.05 -3.26
CA GLU A 57 0.52 5.57 -2.14
C GLU A 57 1.05 4.43 -1.25
N TYR A 58 2.20 4.66 -0.65
CA TYR A 58 2.83 3.74 0.29
C TYR A 58 3.70 4.48 1.28
N VAL A 59 3.94 3.82 2.42
CA VAL A 59 4.82 4.33 3.48
C VAL A 59 6.16 3.60 3.38
N GLU A 60 7.25 4.34 3.46
CA GLU A 60 8.59 3.81 3.64
C GLU A 60 9.13 4.14 5.03
N TYR A 61 9.85 3.18 5.62
CA TYR A 61 10.60 3.37 6.85
C TYR A 61 11.96 2.69 6.71
N ASN A 62 13.05 3.38 7.06
CA ASN A 62 14.42 2.90 6.88
C ASN A 62 14.71 2.38 5.45
N GLY A 63 14.21 3.09 4.43
CA GLY A 63 14.40 2.75 3.02
C GLY A 63 13.65 1.51 2.54
N ARG A 64 12.73 0.97 3.35
CA ARG A 64 11.89 -0.18 2.98
C ARG A 64 10.43 0.23 2.94
N ARG A 65 9.75 -0.11 1.84
CA ARG A 65 8.29 -0.04 1.72
C ARG A 65 7.63 -0.97 2.74
N LEU A 66 6.71 -0.42 3.52
CA LEU A 66 5.93 -1.17 4.50
C LEU A 66 4.74 -1.89 3.84
N GLY A 67 4.40 -3.06 4.38
CA GLY A 67 3.16 -3.75 4.05
C GLY A 67 1.93 -3.01 4.56
N THR A 68 0.72 -3.49 4.23
CA THR A 68 -0.53 -2.92 4.76
C THR A 68 -0.66 -3.12 6.27
N ALA A 69 -0.08 -4.19 6.81
CA ALA A 69 0.06 -4.43 8.24
C ALA A 69 1.49 -4.92 8.51
N GLU A 70 2.37 -4.03 8.96
CA GLU A 70 3.75 -4.35 9.31
C GLU A 70 3.84 -4.63 10.80
N ARG A 71 4.53 -5.72 11.18
CA ARG A 71 4.72 -6.11 12.57
C ARG A 71 6.19 -6.17 12.95
N GLY A 72 6.47 -6.06 14.25
CA GLY A 72 7.82 -6.11 14.80
C GLY A 72 8.65 -4.86 14.47
N VAL A 73 8.02 -3.75 14.09
CA VAL A 73 8.76 -2.52 13.78
C VAL A 73 9.38 -1.99 15.06
N LYS A 74 10.68 -1.73 15.04
CA LYS A 74 11.40 -1.19 16.20
C LYS A 74 11.84 0.24 15.92
N LEU A 75 11.18 1.17 16.59
CA LEU A 75 11.55 2.59 16.56
C LEU A 75 12.76 2.81 17.45
N ALA A 76 13.71 3.60 16.95
CA ALA A 76 14.83 4.05 17.76
C ALA A 76 14.38 5.14 18.71
N ARG A 77 15.10 5.33 19.81
CA ARG A 77 15.00 6.57 20.59
C ARG A 77 15.44 7.76 19.73
N GLY A 78 14.81 8.90 19.94
CA GLY A 78 14.93 10.08 19.09
C GLY A 78 14.06 9.99 17.85
N LYS A 79 14.56 10.56 16.76
CA LYS A 79 13.80 10.79 15.53
C LYS A 79 13.67 9.53 14.67
N ASN A 80 12.43 9.19 14.28
CA ASN A 80 12.10 8.16 13.31
C ASN A 80 11.34 8.77 12.14
N VAL A 81 11.88 8.69 10.92
CA VAL A 81 11.28 9.34 9.74
C VAL A 81 10.55 8.30 8.88
N PHE A 82 9.30 8.57 8.58
CA PHE A 82 8.46 7.79 7.68
C PHE A 82 8.13 8.63 6.45
N GLU A 83 8.36 8.09 5.26
CA GLU A 83 8.13 8.80 4.00
C GLU A 83 6.87 8.28 3.32
N ILE A 84 6.03 9.20 2.85
CA ILE A 84 4.86 8.92 2.02
C ILE A 84 5.28 9.07 0.56
N LYS A 85 5.18 7.98 -0.19
CA LYS A 85 5.56 7.91 -1.60
C LYS A 85 4.35 7.57 -2.45
N SER A 86 4.39 8.00 -3.70
CA SER A 86 3.37 7.69 -4.71
C SER A 86 4.01 7.06 -5.94
N MET A 87 3.37 6.02 -6.49
CA MET A 87 3.73 5.46 -7.80
C MET A 87 3.32 6.38 -8.96
N LYS A 88 2.57 7.45 -8.68
CA LYS A 88 2.24 8.52 -9.64
C LYS A 88 3.04 9.78 -9.28
N PRO A 89 4.30 9.92 -9.77
CA PRO A 89 5.16 11.03 -9.35
C PRO A 89 4.57 12.42 -9.65
N ALA A 90 3.73 12.54 -10.68
CA ALA A 90 3.05 13.80 -11.02
C ALA A 90 1.91 14.19 -10.05
N ALA A 91 1.44 13.26 -9.21
CA ALA A 91 0.36 13.51 -8.27
C ALA A 91 0.84 14.04 -6.91
N GLY A 92 2.15 13.98 -6.62
CA GLY A 92 2.69 14.27 -5.29
C GLY A 92 2.24 13.27 -4.22
N ALA A 93 2.60 13.54 -2.97
CA ALA A 93 1.99 12.87 -1.82
C ALA A 93 0.65 13.55 -1.51
N GLY A 94 -0.41 12.77 -1.43
CA GLY A 94 -1.71 13.26 -0.97
C GLY A 94 -1.72 13.49 0.54
N LYS A 95 -2.80 14.13 1.02
CA LYS A 95 -3.01 14.31 2.47
C LYS A 95 -3.11 12.96 3.17
N TYR A 96 -2.44 12.83 4.30
CA TYR A 96 -2.50 11.62 5.12
C TYR A 96 -2.74 11.97 6.59
N THR A 97 -3.06 10.94 7.37
CA THR A 97 -3.28 11.04 8.82
C THR A 97 -2.42 10.02 9.54
N VAL A 98 -1.99 10.35 10.75
CA VAL A 98 -1.25 9.43 11.63
C VAL A 98 -1.97 9.38 12.97
N ARG A 99 -2.25 8.17 13.44
CA ARG A 99 -2.84 7.94 14.78
C ARG A 99 -2.10 6.80 15.46
N ILE A 100 -1.89 6.91 16.76
CA ILE A 100 -1.28 5.85 17.57
C ILE A 100 -2.27 5.42 18.65
N GLN A 101 -2.43 4.11 18.80
CA GLN A 101 -3.27 3.52 19.83
C GLN A 101 -2.56 2.35 20.50
N ALA A 102 -3.03 1.99 21.69
CA ALA A 102 -2.64 0.74 22.34
C ALA A 102 -3.03 -0.47 21.48
N ASN A 103 -2.11 -1.43 21.38
CA ASN A 103 -2.39 -2.71 20.74
C ASN A 103 -3.25 -3.56 21.67
N SER A 104 -4.52 -3.75 21.32
CA SER A 104 -5.45 -4.57 22.09
C SER A 104 -5.12 -6.08 22.09
N GLU A 105 -4.22 -6.52 21.21
CA GLU A 105 -3.67 -7.88 21.24
C GLU A 105 -2.68 -8.08 22.41
N ALA A 106 -2.08 -7.00 22.94
CA ALA A 106 -1.22 -7.06 24.12
C ALA A 106 -2.09 -7.15 25.39
N LYS A 107 -2.31 -8.39 25.84
CA LYS A 107 -3.22 -8.67 26.96
C LYS A 107 -2.48 -8.63 28.30
N PHE A 108 -2.56 -7.49 28.98
CA PHE A 108 -2.18 -7.38 30.39
C PHE A 108 -3.03 -6.30 31.10
N THR A 109 -3.00 -6.35 32.43
CA THR A 109 -3.58 -5.33 33.31
C THR A 109 -2.47 -4.58 34.03
N PHE A 110 -2.69 -3.30 34.31
CA PHE A 110 -1.78 -2.46 35.08
C PHE A 110 -2.58 -1.69 36.13
N GLN A 111 -1.88 -0.98 37.03
CA GLN A 111 -2.53 -0.08 37.98
C GLN A 111 -2.14 1.36 37.67
N ALA A 112 -3.11 2.28 37.72
CA ALA A 112 -2.88 3.72 37.68
C ALA A 112 -3.39 4.30 39.01
N ASP A 113 -2.47 4.80 39.84
CA ASP A 113 -2.72 5.21 41.24
C ASP A 113 -3.49 4.13 42.05
N GLY A 114 -3.12 2.87 41.84
CA GLY A 114 -3.74 1.71 42.50
C GLY A 114 -5.06 1.22 41.87
N ASN A 115 -5.60 1.94 40.88
CA ASN A 115 -6.82 1.55 40.19
C ASN A 115 -6.50 0.55 39.05
N PRO A 116 -7.13 -0.63 39.02
CA PRO A 116 -6.90 -1.61 37.95
C PRO A 116 -7.36 -1.08 36.59
N GLN A 117 -6.48 -1.17 35.60
CA GLN A 117 -6.72 -0.80 34.21
C GLN A 117 -6.39 -1.99 33.28
N SER A 118 -7.02 -2.01 32.11
CA SER A 118 -6.75 -2.99 31.06
C SER A 118 -6.02 -2.32 29.90
N PHE A 119 -4.85 -2.83 29.52
CA PHE A 119 -4.08 -2.26 28.40
C PHE A 119 -4.88 -2.26 27.09
N ALA A 120 -5.70 -3.29 26.87
CA ALA A 120 -6.55 -3.40 25.68
C ALA A 120 -7.62 -2.30 25.55
N HIS A 121 -7.91 -1.56 26.63
CA HIS A 121 -8.90 -0.49 26.67
C HIS A 121 -8.29 0.92 26.73
N VAL A 122 -6.96 1.05 26.69
CA VAL A 122 -6.26 2.35 26.75
C VAL A 122 -6.63 3.25 25.57
N GLY A 123 -6.85 2.66 24.39
CA GLY A 123 -7.31 3.39 23.20
C GLY A 123 -6.24 4.28 22.58
N GLU A 124 -6.65 5.46 22.08
CA GLU A 124 -5.79 6.39 21.36
C GLU A 124 -4.82 7.12 22.31
N VAL A 125 -3.54 7.15 21.92
CA VAL A 125 -2.40 7.73 22.65
C VAL A 125 -1.55 8.65 21.77
N THR A 126 -2.04 9.03 20.58
CA THR A 126 -1.32 9.83 19.58
C THR A 126 -0.63 11.06 20.18
N GLU A 127 -1.32 11.77 21.06
CA GLU A 127 -0.84 13.03 21.66
C GLU A 127 0.35 12.88 22.60
N TYR A 128 0.60 11.67 23.13
CA TYR A 128 1.72 11.34 24.01
C TYR A 128 2.96 10.87 23.24
N PHE A 129 2.91 10.95 21.91
CA PHE A 129 4.05 10.75 21.03
C PHE A 129 4.37 12.07 20.32
N GLY A 130 5.65 12.40 20.22
CA GLY A 130 6.09 13.58 19.46
C GLY A 130 5.97 13.33 17.96
N ILE A 131 4.79 13.59 17.38
CA ILE A 131 4.55 13.41 15.95
C ILE A 131 4.59 14.76 15.22
N GLU A 132 5.46 14.86 14.21
CA GLU A 132 5.54 16.02 13.33
C GLU A 132 5.14 15.60 11.91
N ILE A 133 4.08 16.21 11.37
CA ILE A 133 3.55 15.90 10.04
C ILE A 133 4.04 16.95 9.04
N SER A 134 4.64 16.49 7.94
CA SER A 134 5.00 17.28 6.76
C SER A 134 4.23 16.80 5.52
N GLU A 135 4.44 17.42 4.37
CA GLU A 135 3.70 17.10 3.12
C GLU A 135 3.88 15.64 2.67
N ASP A 136 5.11 15.14 2.67
CA ASP A 136 5.48 13.83 2.13
C ASP A 136 6.15 12.90 3.16
N ARG A 137 6.15 13.29 4.43
CA ARG A 137 6.75 12.52 5.51
C ARG A 137 6.23 12.94 6.87
N PHE A 138 6.29 12.03 7.83
CA PHE A 138 6.10 12.35 9.23
C PHE A 138 7.26 11.82 10.07
N GLU A 139 7.50 12.50 11.19
CA GLU A 139 8.54 12.14 12.14
C GLU A 139 7.88 11.70 13.45
N VAL A 140 8.36 10.60 14.03
CA VAL A 140 7.99 10.15 15.37
C VAL A 140 9.22 10.27 16.26
N ASN A 141 9.18 11.23 17.17
CA ASN A 141 10.22 11.50 18.15
C ASN A 141 9.94 10.72 19.43
N ILE A 142 10.77 9.71 19.68
CA ILE A 142 10.70 8.86 20.87
C ILE A 142 11.63 9.42 21.96
N PRO A 143 11.12 9.79 23.15
CA PRO A 143 11.96 10.29 24.24
C PRO A 143 13.08 9.32 24.65
N SER A 144 14.21 9.86 25.13
CA SER A 144 15.36 9.06 25.58
C SER A 144 15.02 8.19 26.79
N ASP A 145 14.10 8.63 27.63
CA ASP A 145 13.57 7.98 28.83
C ASP A 145 12.25 7.23 28.58
N TYR A 146 11.84 7.10 27.31
CA TYR A 146 10.63 6.38 26.93
C TYR A 146 10.49 5.02 27.63
N SER A 147 9.28 4.78 28.13
CA SER A 147 8.81 3.48 28.62
C SER A 147 7.31 3.33 28.34
N VAL A 148 6.78 2.11 28.40
CA VAL A 148 5.32 1.90 28.30
C VAL A 148 4.59 2.59 29.45
N SER A 149 5.14 2.54 30.66
CA SER A 149 4.56 3.20 31.83
C SER A 149 4.58 4.72 31.74
N SER A 150 5.57 5.34 31.08
CA SER A 150 5.59 6.81 30.93
C SER A 150 4.44 7.29 30.03
N VAL A 151 4.20 6.61 28.89
CA VAL A 151 3.06 6.93 28.00
C VAL A 151 1.73 6.70 28.72
N LEU A 152 1.60 5.60 29.46
CA LEU A 152 0.40 5.34 30.26
C LEU A 152 0.23 6.39 31.38
N SER A 153 1.30 6.80 32.04
CA SER A 153 1.22 7.83 33.09
C SER A 153 0.68 9.14 32.51
N GLU A 154 1.20 9.60 31.38
CA GLU A 154 0.67 10.81 30.72
C GLU A 154 -0.79 10.63 30.29
N LYS A 155 -1.16 9.45 29.76
CA LYS A 155 -2.54 9.13 29.38
C LYS A 155 -3.53 9.27 30.53
N TYR A 156 -3.10 8.89 31.72
CA TYR A 156 -3.90 8.93 32.95
C TYR A 156 -3.56 10.17 33.80
N GLY A 157 -3.20 11.29 33.16
CA GLY A 157 -3.06 12.58 33.86
C GLY A 157 -1.86 12.69 34.80
N GLY A 158 -0.82 11.88 34.58
CA GLY A 158 0.39 11.83 35.41
C GLY A 158 0.30 10.85 36.58
N GLU A 159 -0.72 9.99 36.64
CA GLU A 159 -0.84 8.95 37.66
C GLU A 159 0.37 8.00 37.67
N THR A 160 0.66 7.45 38.85
CA THR A 160 1.72 6.45 39.04
C THR A 160 1.27 5.12 38.43
N VAL A 161 1.95 4.71 37.36
CA VAL A 161 1.65 3.46 36.66
C VAL A 161 2.52 2.31 37.18
N THR A 162 1.88 1.25 37.67
CA THR A 162 2.52 -0.01 38.04
C THR A 162 2.15 -1.10 37.03
N LEU A 163 3.15 -1.56 36.28
CA LEU A 163 3.03 -2.68 35.33
C LEU A 163 3.16 -4.02 36.07
N PRO A 164 2.64 -5.13 35.51
CA PRO A 164 2.90 -6.46 36.06
C PRO A 164 4.38 -6.83 35.90
N ASP A 165 4.86 -7.76 36.73
CA ASP A 165 6.26 -8.21 36.73
C ASP A 165 6.71 -8.75 35.37
N GLU A 166 5.78 -9.37 34.62
CA GLU A 166 6.02 -9.87 33.28
C GLU A 166 5.02 -9.27 32.29
N LEU A 167 5.55 -8.61 31.27
CA LEU A 167 4.77 -8.17 30.11
C LEU A 167 4.76 -9.27 29.03
N PRO A 168 3.72 -9.30 28.16
CA PRO A 168 3.71 -10.18 27.00
C PRO A 168 4.98 -10.03 26.16
N LYS A 169 5.72 -11.13 26.01
CA LYS A 169 6.92 -11.19 25.19
C LYS A 169 6.55 -11.08 23.71
N ASP A 170 7.49 -10.59 22.90
CA ASP A 170 7.38 -10.52 21.44
C ASP A 170 6.13 -9.79 20.91
N THR A 171 5.50 -8.95 21.74
CA THR A 171 4.31 -8.20 21.38
C THR A 171 4.64 -6.73 21.25
N ASP A 172 4.26 -6.14 20.12
CA ASP A 172 4.30 -4.69 19.94
C ASP A 172 3.15 -4.06 20.72
N PHE A 173 3.45 -3.10 21.59
CA PHE A 173 2.43 -2.50 22.46
C PHE A 173 1.60 -1.42 21.77
N TRP A 174 2.04 -0.92 20.62
CA TRP A 174 1.39 0.21 19.95
C TRP A 174 1.11 -0.13 18.49
N ILE A 175 0.00 0.42 17.98
CA ILE A 175 -0.36 0.37 16.57
C ILE A 175 -0.43 1.81 16.08
N MET A 176 0.40 2.12 15.09
CA MET A 176 0.32 3.36 14.34
C MET A 176 -0.48 3.12 13.05
N SER A 177 -1.57 3.84 12.87
CA SER A 177 -2.39 3.82 11.64
C SER A 177 -2.04 5.03 10.79
N VAL A 178 -1.63 4.79 9.55
CA VAL A 178 -1.37 5.82 8.55
C VAL A 178 -2.44 5.75 7.47
N GLY A 179 -3.42 6.65 7.54
CA GLY A 179 -4.49 6.75 6.54
C GLY A 179 -4.04 7.61 5.37
N LEU A 180 -3.92 7.02 4.19
CA LEU A 180 -3.48 7.64 2.94
C LEU A 180 -4.66 8.24 2.17
N SER A 181 -4.37 9.16 1.25
CA SER A 181 -5.38 9.89 0.51
C SER A 181 -6.13 9.00 -0.49
N ASP A 182 -5.48 7.93 -0.94
CA ASP A 182 -6.06 6.91 -1.80
C ASP A 182 -6.96 5.90 -1.06
N GLY A 183 -7.24 6.14 0.23
CA GLY A 183 -8.11 5.33 1.06
C GLY A 183 -7.42 4.13 1.71
N LYS A 184 -6.13 3.88 1.41
CA LYS A 184 -5.38 2.81 2.07
C LYS A 184 -5.03 3.21 3.50
N ASN A 185 -5.17 2.28 4.44
CA ASN A 185 -4.67 2.44 5.80
C ASN A 185 -3.50 1.47 6.03
N ILE A 186 -2.36 2.00 6.45
CA ILE A 186 -1.18 1.21 6.80
C ILE A 186 -1.13 1.07 8.32
N LEU A 187 -1.13 -0.16 8.81
CA LEU A 187 -0.99 -0.48 10.23
C LEU A 187 0.46 -0.85 10.52
N ILE A 188 1.06 -0.17 11.49
CA ILE A 188 2.44 -0.36 11.89
C ILE A 188 2.43 -0.74 13.36
N TYR A 189 2.61 -2.02 13.65
CA TYR A 189 2.75 -2.52 15.01
C TYR A 189 4.20 -2.32 15.41
N PHE A 190 4.43 -1.55 16.48
CA PHE A 190 5.77 -1.17 16.88
C PHE A 190 6.05 -1.26 18.37
N GLY A 191 7.33 -1.44 18.67
CA GLY A 191 7.93 -1.19 19.97
C GLY A 191 9.13 -0.26 19.82
N VAL A 192 9.72 0.13 20.94
CA VAL A 192 10.95 0.94 20.97
C VAL A 192 12.14 0.04 21.27
N SER A 193 13.27 0.27 20.61
CA SER A 193 14.53 -0.41 20.87
C SER A 193 15.68 0.58 20.98
N ASP A 194 16.64 0.25 21.85
CA ASP A 194 17.89 1.01 21.98
C ASP A 194 18.86 0.75 20.82
N LYS A 195 18.59 -0.26 19.98
CA LYS A 195 19.39 -0.57 18.79
C LYS A 195 18.67 -0.02 17.56
N PRO A 196 19.20 1.00 16.85
CA PRO A 196 18.64 1.39 15.57
C PRO A 196 18.72 0.19 14.63
N THR A 197 17.61 -0.17 13.99
CA THR A 197 17.62 -1.20 12.95
C THR A 197 18.29 -0.60 11.72
N ILE A 198 19.62 -0.68 11.63
CA ILE A 198 20.36 -0.29 10.44
C ILE A 198 20.01 -1.30 9.34
N SER A 199 19.01 -0.97 8.52
CA SER A 199 18.75 -1.68 7.28
C SER A 199 19.79 -1.22 6.26
N ILE A 200 20.89 -1.95 6.15
CA ILE A 200 21.85 -1.73 5.06
C ILE A 200 21.17 -2.17 3.78
N ASN A 201 20.86 -1.22 2.90
CA ASN A 201 20.42 -1.51 1.53
C ASN A 201 21.66 -2.02 0.78
N PRO A 202 21.80 -3.30 0.42
CA PRO A 202 22.99 -3.78 -0.27
C PRO A 202 23.09 -3.05 -1.63
N PRO A 203 24.29 -2.62 -2.05
CA PRO A 203 24.44 -1.95 -3.34
C PRO A 203 24.03 -2.92 -4.45
N HIS A 204 23.16 -2.44 -5.33
CA HIS A 204 22.84 -3.11 -6.58
C HIS A 204 24.15 -3.51 -7.30
N ILE A 205 24.38 -4.81 -7.48
CA ILE A 205 25.43 -5.30 -8.38
C ILE A 205 24.86 -5.17 -9.80
N ILE A 206 25.45 -4.27 -10.59
CA ILE A 206 25.21 -4.19 -12.03
C ILE A 206 26.16 -5.21 -12.68
N PHE A 207 25.61 -6.19 -13.39
CA PHE A 207 26.36 -7.13 -14.23
C PHE A 207 26.63 -6.53 -15.61
#